data_AF-A0A832LAI5-F1
#
_entry.id   AF-A0A832LAI5-F1
#
_cell.length_a   1.000
_cell.length_b   1.000
_cell.length_c   1.000
_cell.angle_alpha   90.00
_cell.angle_beta   90.00
_cell.angle_gamma   90.00
#
_symmetry.space_group_name_H-M   'P 1'
#
loop_
_entity.id
_entity.type
_entity.pdbx_description
1 polymer ?
#
loop_
_entity_poly.entity_id
_entity_poly.type
_entity_poly.pdbx_seq_one_letter_code
_entity_poly.pdbx_strand_id
1 'polypeptide(L)' 'MALVNKIEENRLVNHDKTGNVAIELLTIPPEGMKVHLKEYGFIKIFRIVSKEGDTQY' A
#
# COMPACT_ATOMS: atom_id res chain seq x y z
N MET A 1 15.86 11.39 4.23
CA MET A 1 15.07 10.22 3.77
C MET A 1 13.63 10.48 4.17
N ALA A 2 12.71 10.63 3.21
CA ALA A 2 11.31 10.89 3.53
C ALA A 2 10.63 9.57 3.92
N LEU A 3 10.10 9.51 5.14
CA LEU A 3 9.26 8.40 5.58
C LEU A 3 7.86 8.59 4.95
N VAL A 4 7.57 7.88 3.87
CA VAL A 4 6.25 7.91 3.22
C VAL A 4 5.31 7.01 4.04
N ASN A 5 4.67 7.58 5.06
CA ASN A 5 3.72 6.87 5.94
C ASN A 5 2.33 6.65 5.29
N LYS A 6 2.04 7.33 4.18
CA LYS A 6 0.75 7.23 3.49
C LYS A 6 0.98 7.10 2.00
N ILE A 7 0.55 5.98 1.43
CA ILE A 7 0.37 5.86 -0.01
C ILE A 7 -1.04 6.40 -0.29
N GLU A 8 -1.13 7.44 -1.13
CA GLU A 8 -2.42 7.97 -1.57
C GLU A 8 -3.24 6.89 -2.29
N GLU A 9 -4.55 6.90 -2.06
CA GLU A 9 -5.51 5.88 -2.49
C GLU A 9 -5.53 5.71 -4.03
N ASN A 10 -5.22 6.78 -4.76
CA ASN A 10 -5.16 6.84 -6.23
C ASN A 10 -3.89 6.22 -6.85
N ARG A 11 -3.04 5.56 -6.05
CA ARG A 11 -1.82 4.93 -6.58
C ARG A 11 -2.15 3.59 -7.23
N LEU A 12 -1.63 3.43 -8.45
CA LEU A 12 -1.73 2.23 -9.26
C LEU A 12 -0.52 1.31 -9.02
N VAL A 13 -0.79 0.05 -8.68
CA VAL A 13 0.26 -0.96 -8.42
C VAL A 13 0.02 -2.22 -9.23
N ASN A 14 1.11 -2.91 -9.56
CA ASN A 14 1.06 -4.21 -10.18
C ASN A 14 1.53 -5.29 -9.19
N HIS A 15 0.60 -6.11 -8.70
CA HIS A 15 0.88 -7.11 -7.67
C HIS A 15 1.12 -8.53 -8.25
N ASP A 16 0.64 -8.82 -9.45
CA ASP A 16 0.58 -10.16 -10.05
C ASP A 16 1.14 -10.23 -11.49
N LYS A 17 1.73 -9.13 -11.97
CA LYS A 17 2.23 -8.91 -13.33
C LYS A 17 1.15 -8.88 -14.41
N THR A 18 -0.13 -8.84 -14.07
CA THR A 18 -1.24 -8.83 -15.06
C THR A 18 -1.69 -7.43 -15.43
N GLY A 19 -1.41 -6.44 -14.60
CA GLY A 19 -1.79 -5.06 -14.85
C GLY A 19 -1.65 -4.17 -13.62
N ASN A 20 -1.99 -2.90 -13.79
CA ASN A 20 -2.02 -1.95 -12.70
C ASN A 20 -3.44 -1.90 -12.11
N VAL A 21 -3.55 -2.09 -10.79
CA VAL A 21 -4.80 -2.02 -10.03
C VAL A 21 -4.65 -0.93 -8.95
N ALA A 22 -5.73 -0.24 -8.62
CA ALA A 22 -5.73 0.71 -7.52
C ALA A 22 -5.46 -0.03 -6.19
N ILE A 23 -4.59 0.53 -5.34
CA ILE A 23 -4.21 -0.10 -4.07
C ILE A 23 -5.44 -0.36 -3.17
N GLU A 24 -6.44 0.50 -3.22
CA GLU A 24 -7.69 0.36 -2.46
C GLU A 24 -8.48 -0.92 -2.80
N LEU A 25 -8.34 -1.45 -4.02
CA LEU A 25 -9.01 -2.67 -4.46
C LEU A 25 -8.26 -3.93 -4.04
N LEU A 26 -7.04 -3.80 -3.53
CA LEU A 26 -6.25 -4.95 -3.08
C LEU A 26 -6.63 -5.37 -1.67
N THR A 27 -6.93 -6.66 -1.51
CA THR A 27 -6.96 -7.27 -0.19
C THR A 27 -5.53 -7.50 0.27
N ILE A 28 -5.00 -6.56 1.07
CA ILE A 28 -3.65 -6.64 1.63
C ILE A 28 -3.69 -7.52 2.88
N PRO A 29 -2.99 -8.66 2.91
CA PRO A 29 -2.95 -9.53 4.08
C PRO A 29 -2.12 -8.89 5.22
N PRO A 30 -2.29 -9.32 6.49
CA PRO A 30 -1.60 -8.74 7.64
C PRO A 30 -0.06 -8.75 7.52
N GLU A 31 0.51 -9.79 6.90
CA GLU A 31 1.94 -9.91 6.61
C GLU A 31 2.46 -8.94 5.54
N GLY A 32 1.55 -8.23 4.88
CA GLY A 32 1.81 -7.32 3.77
C GLY A 32 1.97 -8.02 2.41
N MET A 33 2.00 -7.23 1.34
CA MET A 33 2.07 -7.70 -0.04
C MET A 33 3.22 -7.00 -0.77
N LYS A 34 3.99 -7.74 -1.57
CA LYS A 34 4.97 -7.13 -2.49
C LYS A 34 4.26 -6.71 -3.77
N VAL A 35 4.41 -5.45 -4.16
CA VAL A 35 3.81 -4.89 -5.36
C VAL A 35 4.83 -4.04 -6.10
N HIS A 36 4.66 -3.90 -7.41
CA HIS A 36 5.41 -2.93 -8.20
C HIS A 36 4.63 -1.62 -8.27
N LEU A 37 5.14 -0.59 -7.60
CA LEU A 37 4.59 0.76 -7.70
C LEU A 37 5.22 1.48 -8.89
N LYS A 38 4.38 2.01 -9.77
CA LYS A 38 4.83 2.80 -10.93
C LYS A 38 5.74 3.94 -10.45
N GLU A 39 6.91 4.10 -11.08
CA GLU A 39 7.96 5.10 -10.76
C GLU A 39 8.83 4.83 -9.51
N TYR A 40 8.46 3.88 -8.64
CA TYR A 40 9.23 3.56 -7.42
C TYR A 40 9.83 2.16 -7.43
N GLY A 41 9.29 1.23 -8.24
CA GLY A 41 9.76 -0.16 -8.30
C GLY A 41 9.03 -1.07 -7.30
N PHE A 42 9.66 -2.18 -6.93
CA PHE A 42 9.07 -3.14 -5.99
C PHE A 42 9.10 -2.61 -4.56
N ILE A 43 7.91 -2.51 -3.96
CA ILE A 43 7.70 -2.12 -2.57
C ILE A 43 6.93 -3.21 -1.83
N LYS A 44 6.97 -3.17 -0.49
CA LYS A 44 6.09 -3.99 0.36
C LYS A 44 5.05 -3.08 1.00
N ILE A 45 3.79 -3.31 0.69
CA ILE A 45 2.64 -2.59 1.31
C ILE A 45 2.08 -3.42 2.45
N PHE A 46 1.63 -2.75 3.52
CA PHE A 46 0.97 -3.38 4.67
C PHE A 46 -0.16 -2.47 5.15
N ARG A 47 -1.24 -3.07 5.65
CA ARG A 47 -2.38 -2.33 6.20
C ARG A 47 -2.19 -2.14 7.70
N ILE A 48 -2.07 -0.89 8.14
CA ILE A 48 -2.15 -0.56 9.57
C ILE A 48 -3.64 -0.43 9.91
N VAL A 49 -4.18 -1.41 10.62
CA VAL A 49 -5.53 -1.33 11.18
C VAL A 49 -5.37 -0.89 12.63
N SER A 50 -5.61 0.39 12.91
CA SER A 50 -5.72 0.87 14.28
C SER A 50 -6.97 0.23 14.91
N LYS A 51 -6.78 -0.68 15.85
CA LYS A 51 -7.86 -1.18 16.69
C LYS A 51 -8.18 -0.08 17.70
N GLU A 52 -9.25 0.67 17.41
CA GLU A 52 -9.93 1.62 18.29
C GLU A 52 -9.09 2.79 18.87
N GLY A 53 -9.49 4.01 18.51
CA GLY A 53 -9.53 5.12 19.47
C GLY A 53 -8.41 6.16 19.50
N ASP A 54 -7.26 5.97 18.85
CA ASP A 54 -6.17 6.93 19.03
C ASP A 54 -6.12 8.05 17.99
N THR A 55 -6.42 9.25 18.51
CA THR A 55 -6.26 10.58 17.94
C THR A 55 -4.85 10.76 17.36
N GLN A 56 -4.75 11.27 16.12
CA GLN A 56 -3.47 11.62 15.49
C GLN A 56 -3.06 13.05 15.89
N TYR A 57 -1.78 13.24 16.26
CA TYR A 57 -1.07 14.52 16.23
C TYR A 57 -0.18 14.58 14.99
#